data_AF-A0A934WEI6-F1
#
_entry.id   AF-A0A934WEI6-F1
#
_cell.length_a   1.000
_cell.length_b   1.000
_cell.length_c   1.000
_cell.angle_alpha   90.00
_cell.angle_beta   90.00
_cell.angle_gamma   90.00
#
_symmetry.space_group_name_H-M   'P 1'
#
loop_
_entity.id
_entity.type
_entity.pdbx_description
1 polymer ?
#
loop_
_entity_poly.entity_id
_entity_poly.type
_entity_poly.pdbx_seq_one_letter_code
_entity_poly.pdbx_strand_id
1 'polypeptide(L)'
;MLNNPETDKSLNTLVEEIKVDLLSYINRRVRLFKLDSYEKLSISASVAGYGLIVLAILSVLIFFVLIGLAFFVGELLDSLAAGFGIMALLSLIVLFIVFLCRNIIKETILNNAINFFRKLDANDKE
;
A
#
# COMPACT_ATOMS: atom_id res chain seq x y z
N MET A 1 -14.62 40.55 -50.60
CA MET A 1 -14.05 40.84 -49.27
C MET A 1 -15.19 41.29 -48.37
N LEU A 2 -15.70 40.41 -47.51
CA LEU A 2 -16.71 40.75 -46.51
C LEU A 2 -16.07 40.58 -45.13
N ASN A 3 -15.35 41.61 -44.70
CA ASN A 3 -14.89 41.74 -43.32
C ASN A 3 -16.03 42.43 -42.54
N ASN A 4 -16.85 41.63 -41.86
CA ASN A 4 -17.98 42.11 -41.07
C ASN A 4 -17.66 41.95 -39.57
N PRO A 5 -17.33 43.04 -38.85
CA PRO A 5 -16.86 42.98 -37.45
C PRO A 5 -17.94 42.53 -36.45
N GLU A 6 -19.20 42.44 -36.85
CA GLU A 6 -20.31 41.95 -36.03
C GLU A 6 -20.25 40.42 -35.83
N THR A 7 -19.81 39.68 -36.86
CA THR A 7 -19.75 38.21 -36.82
C THR A 7 -18.61 37.73 -35.91
N ASP A 8 -17.45 38.39 -35.92
CA ASP A 8 -16.34 38.03 -35.05
C ASP A 8 -16.68 38.22 -33.57
N LYS A 9 -17.44 39.27 -33.21
CA LYS A 9 -17.79 39.53 -31.81
C LYS A 9 -18.76 38.48 -31.25
N SER A 10 -19.75 38.06 -32.06
CA SER A 10 -20.69 36.99 -31.70
C SER A 10 -20.01 35.61 -31.59
N LEU A 11 -19.06 35.33 -32.49
CA LEU A 11 -18.32 34.07 -32.51
C LEU A 11 -17.38 33.95 -31.32
N ASN A 12 -16.71 35.05 -30.94
CA ASN A 12 -15.87 35.08 -29.74
C ASN A 12 -16.70 34.91 -28.46
N THR A 13 -17.89 35.51 -28.36
CA THR A 13 -18.79 35.32 -27.21
C THR A 13 -19.31 33.90 -27.09
N LEU A 14 -19.66 33.24 -28.20
CA LEU A 14 -20.14 31.84 -28.18
C LEU A 14 -19.00 30.86 -27.84
N VAL A 15 -17.78 31.12 -28.34
CA VAL A 15 -16.59 30.33 -28.00
C VAL A 15 -16.22 30.51 -26.52
N GLU A 16 -16.42 31.69 -25.96
CA GLU A 16 -16.14 31.98 -24.55
C GLU A 16 -17.18 31.31 -23.63
N GLU A 17 -18.45 31.32 -24.00
CA GLU A 17 -19.52 30.64 -23.28
C GLU A 17 -19.33 29.11 -23.27
N ILE A 18 -18.98 28.51 -24.42
CA ILE A 18 -18.67 27.08 -24.53
C ILE A 18 -17.41 26.72 -23.72
N LYS A 19 -16.38 27.57 -23.70
CA LYS A 19 -15.18 27.34 -22.86
C LYS A 19 -15.51 27.37 -21.38
N VAL A 20 -16.36 28.30 -20.93
CA VAL A 20 -16.77 28.42 -19.53
C VAL A 20 -17.58 27.20 -19.09
N ASP A 21 -18.50 26.72 -19.94
CA ASP A 21 -19.31 25.53 -19.64
C ASP A 21 -18.47 24.25 -19.65
N LEU A 22 -17.52 24.11 -20.58
CA LEU A 22 -16.59 22.97 -20.62
C LEU A 22 -15.64 22.97 -19.42
N LEU A 23 -15.12 24.14 -19.00
CA LEU A 23 -14.32 24.27 -17.79
C LEU A 23 -15.12 23.93 -16.53
N SER A 24 -16.39 24.33 -16.47
CA SER A 24 -17.32 23.97 -15.38
C SER A 24 -17.61 22.47 -15.33
N TYR A 25 -17.79 21.83 -16.50
CA TYR A 25 -18.00 20.38 -16.63
C TYR A 25 -16.75 19.57 -16.30
N ILE A 26 -15.58 20.00 -16.76
CA ILE A 26 -14.28 19.40 -16.46
C ILE A 26 -13.97 19.57 -14.96
N ASN A 27 -14.23 20.73 -14.37
CA ASN A 27 -14.03 20.94 -12.93
C ASN A 27 -14.95 20.06 -12.06
N ARG A 28 -16.22 19.84 -12.49
CA ARG A 28 -17.13 18.89 -11.83
C ARG A 28 -16.64 17.43 -11.97
N ARG A 29 -16.15 17.03 -13.15
CA ARG A 29 -15.61 15.67 -13.38
C ARG A 29 -14.27 15.42 -12.69
N VAL A 30 -13.41 16.43 -12.60
CA VAL A 30 -12.13 16.37 -11.86
C VAL A 30 -12.37 16.27 -10.36
N ARG A 31 -13.40 16.92 -9.81
CA ARG A 31 -13.78 16.74 -8.40
C ARG A 31 -14.22 15.30 -8.09
N LEU A 32 -14.96 14.67 -8.99
CA LEU A 32 -15.38 13.27 -8.85
C LEU A 32 -14.21 12.30 -9.07
N PHE A 33 -13.33 12.55 -10.04
CA PHE A 33 -12.13 11.74 -10.28
C PHE A 33 -11.11 11.85 -9.15
N LYS A 34 -10.99 13.04 -8.53
CA LYS A 34 -10.09 13.29 -7.40
C LYS A 34 -10.61 12.63 -6.13
N LEU A 35 -11.92 12.48 -5.96
CA LEU A 35 -12.52 11.81 -4.81
C LEU A 35 -12.52 10.29 -4.97
N ASP A 36 -12.85 9.74 -6.15
CA ASP A 36 -12.79 8.28 -6.41
C ASP A 36 -11.36 7.73 -6.48
N SER A 37 -10.43 8.51 -7.05
CA SER A 37 -9.01 8.10 -7.06
C SER A 37 -8.39 8.24 -5.68
N TYR A 38 -8.74 9.27 -4.89
CA TYR A 38 -8.33 9.32 -3.49
C TYR A 38 -9.01 8.25 -2.67
N GLU A 39 -10.27 7.89 -2.90
CA GLU A 39 -10.96 6.89 -2.10
C GLU A 39 -10.42 5.48 -2.39
N LYS A 40 -10.20 5.11 -3.66
CA LYS A 40 -9.62 3.80 -4.00
C LYS A 40 -8.13 3.70 -3.71
N LEU A 41 -7.35 4.78 -3.93
CA LEU A 41 -5.93 4.79 -3.56
C LEU A 41 -5.75 4.93 -2.04
N SER A 42 -6.57 5.73 -1.35
CA SER A 42 -6.56 5.85 0.11
C SER A 42 -7.04 4.57 0.76
N ILE A 43 -8.03 3.84 0.25
CA ILE A 43 -8.39 2.53 0.81
C ILE A 43 -7.22 1.54 0.66
N SER A 44 -6.56 1.48 -0.51
CA SER A 44 -5.40 0.59 -0.69
C SER A 44 -4.16 1.02 0.11
N ALA A 45 -3.87 2.32 0.17
CA ALA A 45 -2.76 2.91 0.90
C ALA A 45 -3.01 2.96 2.41
N SER A 46 -4.28 3.09 2.84
CA SER A 46 -4.68 2.99 4.24
C SER A 46 -4.65 1.55 4.69
N VAL A 47 -5.00 0.56 3.86
CA VAL A 47 -4.81 -0.87 4.20
C VAL A 47 -3.31 -1.20 4.28
N ALA A 48 -2.51 -0.74 3.33
CA ALA A 48 -1.06 -0.93 3.37
C ALA A 48 -0.41 -0.20 4.55
N GLY A 49 -0.80 1.05 4.81
CA GLY A 49 -0.28 1.90 5.88
C GLY A 49 -0.74 1.45 7.27
N TYR A 50 -2.02 1.10 7.44
CA TYR A 50 -2.52 0.46 8.65
C TYR A 50 -1.84 -0.88 8.88
N GLY A 51 -1.66 -1.69 7.83
CA GLY A 51 -0.88 -2.93 7.90
C GLY A 51 0.56 -2.69 8.36
N LEU A 52 1.21 -1.64 7.86
CA LEU A 52 2.58 -1.25 8.25
C LEU A 52 2.64 -0.78 9.71
N ILE A 53 1.68 0.02 10.17
CA ILE A 53 1.58 0.48 11.56
C ILE A 53 1.31 -0.70 12.50
N VAL A 54 0.35 -1.56 12.16
CA VAL A 54 0.04 -2.77 12.93
C VAL A 54 1.24 -3.70 12.99
N LEU A 55 1.92 -3.94 11.86
CA LEU A 55 3.12 -4.76 11.81
C LEU A 55 4.26 -4.15 12.62
N ALA A 56 4.43 -2.83 12.59
CA ALA A 56 5.41 -2.13 13.41
C ALA A 56 5.13 -2.31 14.91
N ILE A 57 3.87 -2.14 15.34
CA ILE A 57 3.47 -2.36 16.73
C ILE A 57 3.68 -3.82 17.14
N LEU A 58 3.26 -4.79 16.31
CA LEU A 58 3.47 -6.21 16.56
C LEU A 58 4.95 -6.56 16.66
N SER A 59 5.77 -6.02 15.75
CA SER A 59 7.22 -6.23 15.72
C SER A 59 7.87 -5.72 17.01
N VAL A 60 7.44 -4.55 17.51
CA VAL A 60 7.94 -4.00 18.78
C VAL A 60 7.52 -4.87 19.96
N LEU A 61 6.27 -5.35 20.00
CA LEU A 61 5.81 -6.26 21.06
C LEU A 61 6.62 -7.56 21.08
N ILE A 62 6.81 -8.19 19.92
CA ILE A 62 7.61 -9.40 19.77
C ILE A 62 9.05 -9.17 20.23
N PHE A 63 9.63 -8.01 19.92
CA PHE A 63 10.98 -7.65 20.35
C PHE A 63 11.10 -7.60 21.88
N PHE A 64 10.13 -6.99 22.57
CA PHE A 64 10.10 -7.01 24.03
C PHE A 64 9.97 -8.42 24.60
N VAL A 65 9.13 -9.27 24.01
CA VAL A 65 8.99 -10.67 24.43
C VAL A 65 10.31 -11.44 24.26
N LEU A 66 11.03 -11.25 23.15
CA LEU A 66 12.33 -11.87 22.90
C LEU A 66 13.37 -11.48 23.96
N ILE A 67 13.43 -10.19 24.30
CA ILE A 67 14.32 -9.70 25.35
C ILE A 67 13.94 -10.27 26.71
N GLY A 68 12.65 -10.26 27.06
CA GLY A 68 12.16 -10.86 28.29
C GLY A 68 12.49 -12.35 28.39
N LEU A 69 12.36 -13.08 27.29
CA LEU A 69 12.72 -14.49 27.22
C LEU A 69 14.23 -14.70 27.38
N ALA A 70 15.07 -13.81 26.84
CA ALA A 70 16.51 -13.83 27.05
C ALA A 70 16.91 -13.58 28.49
N PHE A 71 16.25 -12.65 29.18
CA PHE A 71 16.45 -12.44 30.60
C PHE A 71 16.01 -13.66 31.42
N PHE A 72 14.85 -14.23 31.12
CA PHE A 72 14.36 -15.44 31.79
C PHE A 72 15.33 -16.61 31.64
N VAL A 73 15.78 -16.91 30.43
CA VAL A 73 16.78 -17.96 30.18
C VAL A 73 18.12 -17.62 30.86
N GLY A 74 18.51 -16.35 30.89
CA GLY A 74 19.73 -15.90 31.57
C GLY A 74 19.69 -16.09 33.08
N GLU A 75 18.53 -15.87 33.70
CA GLU A 75 18.32 -16.08 35.14
C GLU A 75 18.31 -17.58 35.48
N LEU A 76 17.72 -18.44 34.64
CA LEU A 76 17.81 -19.90 34.81
C LEU A 76 19.24 -20.44 34.75
N LEU A 77 20.10 -19.79 33.96
CA LEU A 77 21.50 -20.18 33.80
C LEU A 77 22.45 -19.49 34.79
N ASP A 78 21.91 -18.72 35.74
CA ASP A 78 22.67 -17.93 36.74
C ASP A 78 23.67 -16.94 36.09
N SER A 79 23.47 -16.64 34.80
CA SER A 79 24.35 -15.79 34.01
C SER A 79 23.61 -15.13 32.85
N LEU A 80 23.48 -13.80 32.92
CA LEU A 80 22.89 -12.98 31.86
C LEU A 80 23.61 -13.18 30.52
N ALA A 81 24.95 -13.32 30.54
CA ALA A 81 25.75 -13.52 29.33
C ALA A 81 25.41 -14.86 28.63
N ALA A 82 25.19 -15.91 29.42
CA ALA A 82 24.80 -17.22 28.87
C ALA A 82 23.38 -17.19 28.29
N GLY A 83 22.44 -16.50 28.96
CA GLY A 83 21.07 -16.31 28.47
C GLY A 83 20.99 -15.60 27.12
N PHE A 84 21.69 -14.47 27.00
CA PHE A 84 21.79 -13.76 25.72
C PHE A 84 22.52 -14.58 24.65
N GLY A 85 23.58 -15.32 25.02
CA GLY A 85 24.31 -16.18 24.08
C GLY A 85 23.45 -17.28 23.48
N ILE A 86 22.66 -17.97 24.30
CA ILE A 86 21.73 -19.03 23.86
C ILE A 86 20.60 -18.43 23.03
N MET A 87 20.02 -17.32 23.44
CA MET A 87 18.95 -16.66 22.67
C MET A 87 19.44 -16.08 21.34
N ALA A 88 20.70 -15.63 21.26
CA ALA A 88 21.32 -15.22 20.02
C ALA A 88 21.51 -16.40 19.06
N LEU A 89 22.01 -17.54 19.56
CA LEU A 89 22.12 -18.78 18.78
C LEU A 89 20.75 -19.27 18.29
N LEU A 90 19.74 -19.27 19.16
CA LEU A 90 18.38 -19.67 18.81
C LEU A 90 17.78 -18.73 17.76
N SER A 91 17.94 -17.42 17.93
CA SER A 91 17.47 -16.44 16.94
C SER A 91 18.17 -16.58 15.60
N LEU A 92 19.46 -16.95 15.60
CA LEU A 92 20.22 -17.22 14.38
C LEU A 92 19.70 -18.47 13.65
N ILE A 93 19.37 -19.53 14.39
CA ILE A 93 18.76 -20.75 13.82
C ILE A 93 17.39 -20.42 13.21
N VAL A 94 16.54 -19.67 13.92
CA VAL A 94 15.23 -19.23 13.41
C VAL A 94 15.40 -18.39 12.14
N LEU A 95 16.35 -17.45 12.13
CA LEU A 95 16.65 -16.63 10.96
C LEU A 95 17.10 -17.50 9.77
N PHE A 96 17.92 -18.52 10.02
CA PHE A 96 18.37 -19.46 9.00
C PHE A 96 17.19 -20.25 8.41
N ILE A 97 16.27 -20.75 9.25
CA ILE A 97 15.04 -21.43 8.81
C ILE A 97 14.17 -20.49 7.96
N VAL A 98 13.97 -19.25 8.40
CA VAL A 98 13.21 -18.24 7.63
C VAL A 98 13.88 -17.96 6.29
N PHE A 99 15.21 -17.90 6.24
CA PHE A 99 15.96 -17.70 5.01
C PHE A 99 15.77 -18.86 4.02
N LEU A 100 15.73 -20.10 4.49
CA LEU A 100 15.41 -21.27 3.65
C LEU A 100 13.95 -21.23 3.17
N CYS A 101 13.02 -20.89 4.05
CA CYS A 101 11.60 -20.73 3.72
C CYS A 101 11.33 -19.57 2.74
N ARG A 102 12.27 -18.62 2.56
CA ARG A 102 12.14 -17.50 1.62
C ARG A 102 11.76 -17.95 0.21
N ASN A 103 12.30 -19.08 -0.26
CA ASN A 103 11.94 -19.59 -1.59
C ASN A 103 10.48 -20.07 -1.64
N ILE A 104 9.98 -20.70 -0.58
CA ILE A 104 8.59 -21.16 -0.48
C ILE A 104 7.63 -19.96 -0.44
N ILE A 105 7.99 -18.90 0.30
CA ILE A 105 7.19 -17.68 0.42
C ILE A 105 7.07 -16.96 -0.93
N LYS A 106 8.17 -16.87 -1.70
CA LYS A 106 8.16 -16.26 -3.04
C LYS A 106 7.23 -16.97 -4.01
N GLU A 107 7.35 -18.30 -4.09
CA GLU A 107 6.50 -19.13 -4.94
C GLU A 107 5.02 -19.01 -4.53
N THR A 108 4.74 -19.01 -3.23
CA THR A 108 3.36 -18.88 -2.70
C THR A 108 2.75 -17.51 -3.02
N ILE A 109 3.52 -16.42 -2.83
CA ILE A 109 3.06 -15.05 -3.14
C ILE A 109 2.81 -14.90 -4.64
N LEU A 110 3.72 -15.40 -5.49
CA LEU A 110 3.58 -15.33 -6.94
C LEU A 110 2.35 -16.11 -7.39
N ASN A 111 2.16 -17.32 -6.88
CA ASN A 111 1.03 -18.17 -7.26
C ASN A 111 -0.30 -17.55 -6.79
N ASN A 112 -0.34 -16.93 -5.60
CA ASN A 112 -1.51 -16.23 -5.12
C ASN A 112 -1.81 -14.94 -5.91
N ALA A 113 -0.78 -14.19 -6.30
CA ALA A 113 -0.92 -13.01 -7.16
C ALA A 113 -1.46 -13.37 -8.55
N ILE A 114 -0.95 -14.45 -9.15
CA ILE A 114 -1.47 -14.99 -10.43
C ILE A 114 -2.93 -15.42 -10.26
N ASN A 115 -3.27 -16.10 -9.17
CA ASN A 115 -4.66 -16.53 -8.90
C ASN A 115 -5.61 -15.35 -8.70
N PHE A 116 -5.13 -14.27 -8.07
CA PHE A 116 -5.89 -13.06 -7.85
C PHE A 116 -6.18 -12.33 -9.18
N PHE A 117 -5.17 -12.17 -10.05
CA PHE A 117 -5.36 -11.63 -11.39
C PHE A 117 -6.32 -12.48 -12.23
N ARG A 118 -6.17 -13.81 -12.20
CA ARG A 118 -7.07 -14.73 -12.91
C ARG A 118 -8.52 -14.62 -12.44
N LYS A 119 -8.76 -14.40 -11.13
CA LYS A 119 -10.10 -14.19 -10.59
C LYS A 119 -10.70 -12.85 -11.01
N LEU A 120 -9.89 -11.81 -11.13
CA LEU A 120 -10.33 -10.50 -11.63
C LEU A 120 -10.75 -10.58 -13.10
N ASP A 121 -9.93 -11.19 -13.96
CA ASP A 121 -10.24 -11.35 -15.39
C ASP A 121 -11.44 -12.26 -15.66
N ALA A 122 -11.75 -13.19 -14.74
CA ALA A 122 -12.93 -14.05 -14.83
C ALA A 122 -14.21 -13.31 -14.41
N ASN A 123 -14.13 -12.35 -13.49
CA ASN A 123 -15.26 -11.59 -12.97
C ASN A 123 -15.65 -10.41 -13.89
N ASP A 124 -14.72 -9.94 -14.74
CA ASP A 124 -14.98 -8.91 -15.76
C ASP A 124 -15.63 -9.48 -17.05
N LYS A 125 -15.83 -10.81 -17.11
CA LYS A 125 -16.43 -11.53 -18.25
C LYS A 125 -17.83 -12.10 -17.96
N GLU A 126 -18.39 -11.87 -16.78
CA GLU A 126 -19.81 -12.08 -16.46
C GLU A 126 -20.58 -10.76 -16.52
#